data_AF-A0A1F7FFX9-F1
#
_entry.id   AF-A0A1F7FFX9-F1
#
_cell.length_a   1.000
_cell.length_b   1.000
_cell.length_c   1.000
_cell.angle_alpha   90.00
_cell.angle_beta   90.00
_cell.angle_gamma   90.00
#
_symmetry.space_group_name_H-M   'P 1'
#
loop_
_entity.id
_entity.type
_entity.pdbx_description
1 polymer ?
#
loop_
_entity_poly.entity_id
_entity_poly.type
_entity_poly.pdbx_seq_one_letter_code
_entity_poly.pdbx_strand_id
1 'polypeptide(L)'
;MEKDPFFRQSLSDPKLFEMASDFQGEYFTDFTLQDFPDDFDCQGTWELPTLFPSNTLCWIFKYFPDKNTTEGQILGTIDYENREIRINETLKGKPILKHILLHEMIHAYEDCLFDGIRKNYAYIIQCRDYLLIKLVQKIKDKRLIERVLFEARQMDAANIRHTPFFALKALDLELRLRLKHGTLMGYGRDQY
;
A
#
# COMPACT_ATOMS: atom_id res chain seq x y z
N MET A 1 4.76 -37.11 -14.91
CA MET A 1 4.87 -35.66 -15.13
C MET A 1 3.55 -35.05 -14.68
N GLU A 2 3.42 -34.87 -13.37
CA GLU A 2 2.22 -34.30 -12.75
C GLU A 2 2.17 -32.81 -13.08
N LYS A 3 1.03 -32.37 -13.60
CA LYS A 3 0.77 -30.96 -13.87
C LYS A 3 0.44 -30.30 -12.53
N ASP A 4 1.30 -29.42 -12.09
CA ASP A 4 1.08 -28.57 -10.92
C ASP A 4 -0.24 -27.78 -11.10
N PRO A 5 -1.26 -27.99 -10.23
CA PRO A 5 -2.55 -27.31 -10.35
C PRO A 5 -2.50 -25.83 -9.94
N PHE A 6 -1.38 -25.33 -9.39
CA PHE A 6 -1.28 -23.93 -8.94
C PHE A 6 -1.17 -22.90 -10.07
N PHE A 7 -0.89 -23.33 -11.30
CA PHE A 7 -0.64 -22.43 -12.44
C PHE A 7 -1.83 -22.22 -13.37
N ARG A 8 -3.03 -22.11 -12.80
CA ARG A 8 -4.19 -21.50 -13.46
C ARG A 8 -4.89 -20.50 -12.54
N GLN A 9 -4.27 -19.37 -12.30
CA GLN A 9 -5.02 -18.18 -11.90
C GLN A 9 -4.61 -17.02 -12.78
N SER A 10 -5.53 -16.61 -13.66
CA SER A 10 -5.43 -15.38 -14.42
C SER A 10 -5.13 -14.23 -13.48
N LEU A 11 -4.15 -13.39 -13.82
CA LEU A 11 -4.12 -12.01 -13.34
C LEU A 11 -5.48 -11.38 -13.71
N SER A 12 -6.41 -11.31 -12.76
CA SER A 12 -7.78 -10.90 -13.06
C SER A 12 -7.96 -9.39 -12.91
N ASP A 13 -7.21 -8.63 -13.72
CA ASP A 13 -7.56 -7.41 -14.45
C ASP A 13 -6.22 -6.79 -14.91
N PRO A 14 -5.79 -7.06 -16.16
CA PRO A 14 -4.48 -6.63 -16.66
C PRO A 14 -4.22 -5.13 -16.54
N LYS A 15 -5.27 -4.30 -16.62
CA LYS A 15 -5.14 -2.84 -16.55
C LYS A 15 -4.86 -2.35 -15.13
N LEU A 16 -5.48 -2.98 -14.13
CA LEU A 16 -5.17 -2.67 -12.73
C LEU A 16 -3.73 -3.05 -12.39
N PHE A 17 -3.30 -4.21 -12.88
CA PHE A 17 -1.93 -4.67 -12.67
C PHE A 17 -0.90 -3.72 -13.32
N GLU A 18 -1.14 -3.29 -14.56
CA GLU A 18 -0.31 -2.30 -15.26
C GLU A 18 -0.24 -0.99 -14.47
N MET A 19 -1.39 -0.45 -14.05
CA MET A 19 -1.45 0.78 -13.24
C MET A 19 -0.70 0.65 -11.90
N ALA A 20 -0.85 -0.49 -11.22
CA ALA A 20 -0.12 -0.74 -9.98
C ALA A 20 1.40 -0.83 -10.20
N SER A 21 1.82 -1.44 -11.31
CA SER A 21 3.23 -1.54 -11.71
C SER A 21 3.81 -0.15 -12.01
N ASP A 22 3.05 0.71 -12.68
CA ASP A 22 3.45 2.11 -12.92
C ASP A 22 3.59 2.87 -11.60
N PHE A 23 2.63 2.74 -10.68
CA PHE A 23 2.72 3.38 -9.36
C PHE A 23 3.90 2.89 -8.54
N GLN A 24 4.17 1.58 -8.59
CA GLN A 24 5.34 0.99 -7.97
C GLN A 24 6.62 1.69 -8.44
N GLY A 25 6.79 1.86 -9.75
CA GLY A 25 7.93 2.54 -10.37
C GLY A 25 8.01 4.04 -10.04
N GLU A 26 6.90 4.76 -10.20
CA GLU A 26 6.91 6.22 -10.08
C GLU A 26 6.90 6.73 -8.63
N TYR A 27 6.17 6.05 -7.74
CA TYR A 27 5.80 6.61 -6.43
C TYR A 27 6.26 5.78 -5.23
N PHE A 28 6.53 4.49 -5.41
CA PHE A 28 6.94 3.58 -4.34
C PHE A 28 8.37 3.04 -4.51
N THR A 29 9.14 3.49 -5.51
CA THR A 29 10.56 3.08 -5.65
C THR A 29 11.40 3.46 -4.43
N ASP A 30 11.08 4.59 -3.80
CA ASP A 30 11.75 5.06 -2.58
C ASP A 30 11.24 4.39 -1.30
N PHE A 31 10.35 3.40 -1.43
CA PHE A 31 9.95 2.55 -0.32
C PHE A 31 10.88 1.37 -0.12
N THR A 32 11.75 1.09 -1.08
CA THR A 32 12.73 0.02 -0.95
C THR A 32 13.69 0.28 0.21
N LEU A 33 14.12 -0.79 0.87
CA LEU A 33 15.07 -0.74 1.99
C LEU A 33 16.53 -0.75 1.52
N GLN A 34 16.79 -0.37 0.26
CA GLN A 34 18.12 -0.48 -0.37
C GLN A 34 19.22 0.36 0.30
N ASP A 35 18.84 1.42 1.02
CA ASP A 35 19.76 2.30 1.76
C ASP A 35 19.98 1.87 3.22
N PHE A 36 19.43 0.73 3.66
CA PHE A 36 19.69 0.25 5.01
C PHE A 36 21.17 -0.15 5.16
N PRO A 37 21.83 0.14 6.30
CA PRO A 37 23.19 -0.33 6.55
C PRO A 37 23.31 -1.85 6.33
N ASP A 38 24.39 -2.30 5.67
CA ASP A 38 24.66 -3.69 5.25
C ASP A 38 24.51 -4.74 6.36
N ASP A 39 24.50 -4.32 7.62
CA ASP A 39 24.33 -5.15 8.81
C ASP A 39 22.88 -5.65 9.02
N PHE A 40 21.93 -5.20 8.18
CA PHE A 40 20.51 -5.56 8.19
C PHE A 40 20.10 -6.07 6.80
N ASP A 41 19.98 -7.39 6.64
CA ASP A 41 19.48 -8.05 5.41
C ASP A 41 17.96 -7.84 5.21
N CYS A 42 17.53 -6.59 5.00
CA CYS A 42 16.12 -6.18 5.01
C CYS A 42 15.70 -6.06 3.55
N GLN A 43 15.68 -7.19 2.85
CA GLN A 43 15.35 -7.18 1.43
C GLN A 43 13.83 -7.08 1.25
N GLY A 44 13.37 -5.86 0.98
CA GLY A 44 12.09 -5.57 0.35
C GLY A 44 12.36 -4.86 -0.98
N THR A 45 12.49 -5.62 -2.05
CA THR A 45 12.55 -5.07 -3.42
C THR A 45 11.21 -5.26 -4.12
N TRP A 46 11.04 -4.48 -5.18
CA TRP A 46 9.87 -4.40 -6.03
C TRP A 46 10.41 -4.63 -7.45
N GLU A 47 10.80 -5.87 -7.75
CA GLU A 47 11.47 -6.17 -9.02
C GLU A 47 10.46 -6.41 -10.14
N LEU A 48 10.70 -5.76 -11.29
CA LEU A 48 10.05 -6.06 -12.56
C LEU A 48 10.50 -7.45 -13.05
N PRO A 49 9.64 -8.19 -13.79
CA PRO A 49 10.02 -9.48 -14.31
C PRO A 49 11.14 -9.38 -15.33
N THR A 50 12.28 -9.94 -14.97
CA THR A 50 12.96 -10.86 -15.87
C THR A 50 12.58 -12.28 -15.45
N LEU A 51 11.41 -12.73 -15.91
CA LEU A 51 10.90 -14.12 -15.83
C LEU A 51 10.71 -14.72 -14.39
N PHE A 52 10.77 -13.87 -13.35
CA PHE A 52 10.35 -14.00 -11.93
C PHE A 52 10.75 -15.29 -11.17
N PRO A 53 11.84 -15.25 -10.38
CA PRO A 53 11.79 -14.88 -8.94
C PRO A 53 13.00 -13.96 -8.57
N SER A 54 13.08 -13.19 -7.48
CA SER A 54 12.59 -13.26 -6.10
C SER A 54 12.50 -11.84 -5.53
N ASN A 55 11.55 -11.60 -4.61
CA ASN A 55 11.27 -10.33 -3.92
C ASN A 55 10.39 -9.36 -4.72
N THR A 56 9.16 -9.80 -4.98
CA THR A 56 8.07 -8.95 -5.47
C THR A 56 6.88 -9.14 -4.55
N LEU A 57 6.21 -8.05 -4.19
CA LEU A 57 4.87 -8.06 -3.62
C LEU A 57 3.92 -8.75 -4.62
N CYS A 58 3.75 -10.07 -4.50
CA CYS A 58 2.86 -10.85 -5.35
C CYS A 58 1.40 -10.62 -4.92
N TRP A 59 0.86 -9.44 -5.25
CA TRP A 59 -0.53 -9.11 -5.04
C TRP A 59 -1.35 -9.32 -6.32
N ILE A 60 -2.48 -9.99 -6.17
CA ILE A 60 -3.46 -10.14 -7.25
C ILE A 60 -4.46 -9.00 -7.14
N PHE A 61 -4.58 -8.20 -8.20
CA PHE A 61 -5.55 -7.12 -8.27
C PHE A 61 -6.85 -7.64 -8.85
N LYS A 62 -7.97 -7.41 -8.16
CA LYS A 62 -9.29 -7.89 -8.57
C LYS A 62 -10.34 -6.82 -8.40
N TYR A 63 -11.29 -6.77 -9.32
CA TYR A 63 -12.59 -6.16 -9.02
C TYR A 63 -13.48 -7.17 -8.31
N PHE A 64 -14.24 -6.71 -7.32
CA PHE A 64 -15.24 -7.52 -6.65
C PHE A 64 -16.62 -6.84 -6.68
N PRO A 65 -17.70 -7.60 -6.90
CA PRO A 65 -19.05 -7.09 -6.80
C PRO A 65 -19.43 -7.02 -5.32
N ASP A 66 -19.50 -5.81 -4.77
CA ASP A 66 -20.04 -5.62 -3.43
C ASP A 66 -21.45 -5.05 -3.49
N LYS A 67 -22.43 -5.91 -3.19
CA LYS A 67 -23.86 -5.54 -3.11
C LYS A 67 -24.19 -4.76 -1.83
N ASN A 68 -23.31 -4.74 -0.84
CA ASN A 68 -23.48 -4.04 0.44
C ASN A 68 -22.85 -2.64 0.44
N THR A 69 -22.34 -2.16 -0.70
CA THR A 69 -21.91 -0.75 -0.86
C THR A 69 -23.05 0.25 -1.02
N THR A 70 -24.25 -0.12 -0.60
CA THR A 70 -25.22 0.87 -0.10
C THR A 70 -24.59 1.57 1.09
N GLU A 71 -24.12 2.80 0.84
CA GLU A 71 -23.61 3.77 1.83
C GLU A 71 -22.14 3.59 2.29
N GLY A 72 -21.23 3.64 1.31
CA GLY A 72 -20.11 4.60 1.43
C GLY A 72 -19.07 4.38 2.53
N GLN A 73 -18.77 3.14 2.93
CA GLN A 73 -17.69 2.87 3.91
C GLN A 73 -16.45 2.22 3.31
N ILE A 74 -16.55 1.18 2.47
CA ILE A 74 -15.38 0.44 1.96
C ILE A 74 -15.36 0.47 0.43
N LEU A 75 -14.26 0.95 -0.17
CA LEU A 75 -14.10 1.07 -1.63
C LEU A 75 -12.99 0.17 -2.20
N GLY A 76 -12.01 -0.15 -1.34
CA GLY A 76 -11.00 -1.18 -1.55
C GLY A 76 -10.86 -2.02 -0.29
N THR A 77 -10.32 -3.22 -0.43
CA THR A 77 -10.01 -4.07 0.71
C THR A 77 -8.84 -4.98 0.37
N ILE A 78 -8.21 -5.50 1.42
CA ILE A 78 -7.07 -6.38 1.35
C ILE A 78 -7.45 -7.76 1.87
N ASP A 79 -7.25 -8.77 1.04
CA ASP A 79 -7.22 -10.17 1.45
C ASP A 79 -5.76 -10.57 1.70
N TYR A 80 -5.33 -10.46 2.95
CA TYR A 80 -3.95 -10.76 3.36
C TYR A 80 -3.58 -12.25 3.16
N GLU A 81 -4.53 -13.15 3.34
CA GLU A 81 -4.31 -14.60 3.21
C GLU A 81 -4.03 -14.97 1.75
N ASN A 82 -4.84 -14.43 0.83
CA ASN A 82 -4.73 -14.72 -0.60
C ASN A 82 -3.83 -13.71 -1.35
N ARG A 83 -3.30 -12.71 -0.65
CA ARG A 83 -2.56 -11.57 -1.23
C ARG A 83 -3.33 -10.92 -2.37
N GLU A 84 -4.57 -10.50 -2.10
CA GLU A 84 -5.39 -9.83 -3.10
C GLU A 84 -5.76 -8.40 -2.69
N ILE A 85 -5.54 -7.45 -3.61
CA ILE A 85 -6.15 -6.12 -3.53
C ILE A 85 -7.46 -6.19 -4.29
N ARG A 86 -8.55 -6.02 -3.57
CA ARG A 86 -9.91 -6.07 -4.12
C ARG A 86 -10.46 -4.65 -4.17
N ILE A 87 -10.94 -4.23 -5.34
CA ILE A 87 -11.57 -2.91 -5.54
C ILE A 87 -13.03 -3.09 -5.95
N ASN A 88 -13.92 -2.24 -5.46
CA ASN A 88 -15.33 -2.29 -5.82
C ASN A 88 -15.52 -2.14 -7.35
N GLU A 89 -16.20 -3.10 -7.97
CA GLU A 89 -16.41 -3.15 -9.42
C GLU A 89 -17.11 -1.90 -9.99
N THR A 90 -17.95 -1.22 -9.20
CA THR A 90 -18.61 0.02 -9.60
C THR A 90 -17.64 1.19 -9.82
N LEU A 91 -16.37 1.06 -9.40
CA LEU A 91 -15.31 2.04 -9.61
C LEU A 91 -14.54 1.84 -10.92
N LYS A 92 -14.82 0.78 -11.68
CA LYS A 92 -14.15 0.51 -12.94
C LYS A 92 -14.27 1.69 -13.89
N GLY A 93 -13.12 2.19 -14.36
CA GLY A 93 -13.03 3.37 -15.24
C GLY A 93 -13.27 4.73 -14.57
N LYS A 94 -13.53 4.79 -13.26
CA LYS A 94 -13.71 6.06 -12.54
C LYS A 94 -12.37 6.70 -12.19
N PRO A 95 -12.24 8.05 -12.23
CA PRO A 95 -10.99 8.73 -11.88
C PRO A 95 -10.48 8.47 -10.45
N ILE A 96 -11.40 8.20 -9.50
CA ILE A 96 -11.06 7.91 -8.10
C ILE A 96 -10.33 6.57 -7.93
N LEU A 97 -10.45 5.66 -8.91
CA LEU A 97 -9.85 4.32 -8.88
C LEU A 97 -8.36 4.37 -8.53
N LYS A 98 -7.63 5.33 -9.09
CA LYS A 98 -6.20 5.49 -8.82
C LYS A 98 -5.90 5.79 -7.35
N HIS A 99 -6.74 6.58 -6.70
CA HIS A 99 -6.55 6.94 -5.29
C HIS A 99 -6.85 5.75 -4.38
N ILE A 100 -7.90 4.98 -4.71
CA ILE A 100 -8.22 3.73 -3.99
C ILE A 100 -7.07 2.73 -4.16
N LEU A 101 -6.58 2.54 -5.38
CA LEU A 101 -5.48 1.62 -5.65
C LEU A 101 -4.21 2.01 -4.88
N LEU A 102 -3.84 3.30 -4.89
CA LEU A 102 -2.70 3.80 -4.11
C LEU A 102 -2.89 3.56 -2.61
N HIS A 103 -4.09 3.79 -2.07
CA HIS A 103 -4.42 3.52 -0.67
C HIS A 103 -4.19 2.05 -0.32
N GLU A 104 -4.78 1.12 -1.08
CA GLU A 104 -4.62 -0.32 -0.83
C GLU A 104 -3.16 -0.77 -1.06
N MET A 105 -2.44 -0.19 -2.03
CA MET A 105 -1.02 -0.50 -2.23
C MET A 105 -0.15 -0.11 -1.01
N ILE A 106 -0.49 0.94 -0.26
CA ILE A 106 0.20 1.27 0.99
C ILE A 106 -0.05 0.18 2.04
N HIS A 107 -1.29 -0.31 2.17
CA HIS A 107 -1.61 -1.41 3.08
C HIS A 107 -0.90 -2.71 2.70
N ALA A 108 -0.90 -3.06 1.41
CA ALA A 108 -0.19 -4.23 0.91
C ALA A 108 1.32 -4.15 1.18
N TYR A 109 1.90 -2.95 1.02
CA TYR A 109 3.29 -2.70 1.31
C TYR A 109 3.63 -2.84 2.79
N GLU A 110 2.83 -2.20 3.64
CA GLU A 110 2.92 -2.30 5.09
C GLU A 110 2.83 -3.76 5.56
N ASP A 111 1.89 -4.53 5.03
CA ASP A 111 1.77 -5.94 5.36
C ASP A 111 2.99 -6.74 4.92
N CYS A 112 3.51 -6.54 3.69
CA CYS A 112 4.69 -7.28 3.24
C CYS A 112 5.94 -6.96 4.06
N LEU A 113 6.11 -5.72 4.49
CA LEU A 113 7.19 -5.33 5.41
C LEU A 113 7.08 -6.03 6.76
N PHE A 114 5.87 -6.33 7.24
CA PHE A 114 5.64 -6.82 8.60
C PHE A 114 5.28 -8.31 8.66
N ASP A 115 4.93 -8.92 7.53
CA ASP A 115 4.62 -10.33 7.35
C ASP A 115 5.85 -11.14 6.90
N GLY A 116 6.69 -10.56 6.04
CA GLY A 116 7.92 -11.20 5.53
C GLY A 116 8.97 -11.54 6.60
N ILE A 117 8.86 -10.92 7.78
CA ILE A 117 9.83 -11.04 8.88
C ILE A 117 9.16 -11.66 10.12
N ARG A 118 8.29 -12.67 9.94
CA ARG A 118 7.73 -13.46 11.06
C ARG A 118 8.78 -14.22 11.90
N LYS A 119 10.07 -14.10 11.59
CA LYS A 119 11.16 -14.78 12.31
C LYS A 119 12.01 -13.87 13.20
N ASN A 120 11.85 -12.54 13.14
CA ASN A 120 12.59 -11.62 14.02
C ASN A 120 11.81 -10.30 14.30
N TYR A 121 11.07 -10.26 15.40
CA TYR A 121 10.27 -9.08 15.79
C TYR A 121 11.09 -7.79 15.99
N ALA A 122 12.32 -7.90 16.51
CA ALA A 122 13.18 -6.73 16.71
C ALA A 122 13.60 -6.09 15.38
N TYR A 123 13.55 -6.87 14.31
CA TYR A 123 13.96 -6.48 12.97
C TYR A 123 12.86 -5.72 12.23
N ILE A 124 11.61 -6.18 12.36
CA ILE A 124 10.40 -5.49 11.87
C ILE A 124 10.34 -4.05 12.38
N ILE A 125 10.58 -3.87 13.68
CA ILE A 125 10.50 -2.57 14.34
C ILE A 125 11.54 -1.61 13.76
N GLN A 126 12.75 -2.09 13.49
CA GLN A 126 13.83 -1.27 12.95
C GLN A 126 13.57 -0.84 11.50
N CYS A 127 13.12 -1.74 10.64
CA CYS A 127 12.82 -1.38 9.24
C CYS A 127 11.61 -0.44 9.15
N ARG A 128 10.60 -0.58 10.04
CA ARG A 128 9.49 0.38 10.17
C ARG A 128 9.97 1.76 10.60
N ASP A 129 10.75 1.84 11.69
CA ASP A 129 11.18 3.11 12.27
C ASP A 129 12.10 3.88 11.32
N TYR A 130 12.98 3.19 10.61
CA TYR A 130 13.80 3.79 9.55
C TYR A 130 12.97 4.43 8.45
N LEU A 131 11.98 3.72 7.91
CA LEU A 131 11.11 4.25 6.86
C LEU A 131 10.27 5.43 7.36
N LEU A 132 9.79 5.37 8.60
CA LEU A 132 9.12 6.50 9.26
C LEU A 132 10.03 7.74 9.34
N ILE A 133 11.29 7.55 9.76
CA ILE A 133 12.27 8.64 9.84
C ILE A 133 12.53 9.24 8.45
N LYS A 134 12.71 8.40 7.42
CA LYS A 134 12.90 8.85 6.03
C LYS A 134 11.71 9.67 5.52
N LEU A 135 10.48 9.21 5.79
CA LEU A 135 9.26 9.94 5.44
C LEU A 135 9.19 11.30 6.15
N VAL A 136 9.49 11.36 7.45
CA VAL A 136 9.54 12.61 8.22
C VAL A 136 10.59 13.58 7.66
N GLN A 137 11.80 13.08 7.37
CA GLN A 137 12.88 13.87 6.79
C GLN A 137 12.54 14.40 5.38
N LYS A 138 11.74 13.65 4.62
CA LYS A 138 11.31 14.01 3.27
C LYS A 138 10.21 15.07 3.27
N ILE A 139 9.19 14.92 4.11
CA ILE A 139 8.02 15.81 4.15
C ILE A 139 8.40 17.20 4.69
N LYS A 140 9.32 17.28 5.66
CA LYS A 140 9.89 18.52 6.27
C LYS A 140 8.89 19.49 6.92
N ASP A 141 7.59 19.39 6.64
CA ASP A 141 6.53 20.19 7.28
C ASP A 141 6.07 19.52 8.58
N LYS A 142 6.59 20.01 9.70
CA LYS A 142 6.25 19.49 11.03
C LYS A 142 4.77 19.62 11.38
N ARG A 143 4.10 20.69 10.94
CA ARG A 143 2.69 20.92 11.28
C ARG A 143 1.79 19.92 10.56
N LEU A 144 2.08 19.65 9.29
CA LEU A 144 1.38 18.62 8.54
C LEU A 144 1.64 17.22 9.12
N ILE A 145 2.89 16.90 9.45
CA ILE A 145 3.24 15.63 10.09
C ILE A 145 2.45 15.42 11.40
N GLU A 146 2.45 16.41 12.29
CA GLU A 146 1.73 16.34 13.56
C GLU A 146 0.22 16.14 13.36
N ARG A 147 -0.38 16.88 12.43
CA ARG A 147 -1.80 16.76 12.09
C ARG A 147 -2.15 15.37 11.58
N VAL A 148 -1.36 14.84 10.63
CA VAL A 148 -1.61 13.54 10.03
C VAL A 148 -1.46 12.40 11.02
N LEU A 149 -0.45 12.47 11.88
CA LEU A 149 -0.26 11.49 12.95
C LEU A 149 -1.38 11.55 14.00
N PHE A 150 -1.93 12.73 14.26
CA PHE A 150 -3.12 12.87 15.10
C PHE A 150 -4.36 12.24 14.45
N GLU A 151 -4.62 12.53 13.17
CA GLU A 151 -5.74 11.97 12.40
C GLU A 151 -5.67 10.43 12.35
N ALA A 152 -4.48 9.87 12.09
CA ALA A 152 -4.26 8.42 12.07
C ALA A 152 -4.60 7.74 13.41
N ARG A 153 -4.25 8.35 14.54
CA ARG A 153 -4.61 7.82 15.88
C ARG A 153 -6.12 7.80 16.11
N GLN A 154 -6.84 8.78 15.60
CA GLN A 154 -8.30 8.83 15.72
C GLN A 154 -8.97 7.75 14.85
N MET A 155 -8.39 7.43 13.69
CA MET A 155 -8.86 6.35 12.81
C MET A 155 -8.58 4.97 13.40
N ASP A 156 -7.43 4.75 14.03
CA ASP A 156 -7.10 3.51 14.73
C ASP A 156 -8.10 3.23 15.88
N ALA A 157 -8.47 4.27 16.63
CA ALA A 157 -9.52 4.18 17.65
C ALA A 157 -10.91 3.81 17.09
N ALA A 158 -11.14 4.03 15.79
CA ALA A 158 -12.36 3.66 15.08
C ALA A 158 -12.29 2.27 14.39
N ASN A 159 -11.28 1.45 14.72
CA ASN A 159 -10.97 0.18 14.03
C ASN A 159 -10.67 0.32 12.53
N ILE A 160 -10.31 1.51 12.07
CA ILE A 160 -9.77 1.73 10.72
C ILE A 160 -8.24 1.64 10.85
N ARG A 161 -7.64 0.55 10.37
CA ARG A 161 -6.20 0.29 10.52
C ARG A 161 -5.37 1.25 9.66
N HIS A 162 -5.14 2.48 10.11
CA HIS A 162 -4.14 3.38 9.53
C HIS A 162 -3.00 3.59 10.52
N THR A 163 -1.86 2.96 10.27
CA THR A 163 -0.66 3.15 11.10
C THR A 163 -0.02 4.52 10.85
N PRO A 164 0.90 4.97 11.72
CA PRO A 164 1.75 6.13 11.44
C PRO A 164 2.49 6.05 10.09
N PHE A 165 2.89 4.83 9.68
CA PHE A 165 3.57 4.64 8.40
C PHE A 165 2.63 4.87 7.24
N PHE A 166 1.44 4.26 7.28
CA PHE A 166 0.39 4.48 6.31
C PHE A 166 0.09 5.96 6.14
N ALA A 167 -0.14 6.67 7.25
CA ALA A 167 -0.55 8.06 7.25
C ALA A 167 0.52 8.98 6.64
N LEU A 168 1.79 8.79 7.03
CA LEU A 168 2.90 9.58 6.47
C LEU A 168 3.15 9.27 5.00
N LYS A 169 2.95 8.01 4.55
CA LYS A 169 3.03 7.71 3.12
C LYS A 169 1.89 8.36 2.34
N ALA A 170 0.66 8.26 2.83
CA ALA A 170 -0.48 8.90 2.20
C ALA A 170 -0.20 10.40 2.00
N LEU A 171 0.31 11.09 3.03
CA LEU A 171 0.70 12.50 2.95
C LEU A 171 1.82 12.73 1.92
N ASP A 172 2.90 11.94 1.95
CA ASP A 172 4.00 12.05 0.98
C ASP A 172 3.50 11.91 -0.48
N LEU A 173 2.64 10.94 -0.76
CA LEU A 173 2.07 10.76 -2.09
C LEU A 173 1.13 11.88 -2.48
N GLU A 174 0.30 12.36 -1.56
CA GLU A 174 -0.58 13.51 -1.81
C GLU A 174 0.23 14.75 -2.19
N LEU A 175 1.34 15.01 -1.51
CA LEU A 175 2.25 16.11 -1.83
C LEU A 175 2.90 15.94 -3.21
N ARG A 176 3.39 14.74 -3.56
CA ARG A 176 3.98 14.46 -4.89
C ARG A 176 2.97 14.62 -6.02
N LEU A 177 1.76 14.12 -5.81
CA LEU A 177 0.67 14.11 -6.79
C LEU A 177 -0.12 15.42 -6.81
N ARG A 178 0.22 16.40 -5.95
CA ARG A 178 -0.51 17.66 -5.75
C ARG A 178 -2.00 17.42 -5.46
N LEU A 179 -2.28 16.38 -4.69
CA LEU A 179 -3.62 16.08 -4.21
C LEU A 179 -3.91 16.89 -2.95
N LYS A 180 -5.20 17.03 -2.66
CA LYS A 180 -5.66 17.60 -1.41
C LYS A 180 -5.33 16.66 -0.25
N HIS A 181 -4.94 17.22 0.89
CA HIS A 181 -4.74 16.47 2.13
C HIS A 181 -5.94 15.58 2.46
N GLY A 182 -5.69 14.30 2.76
CA GLY A 182 -6.71 13.29 3.10
C GLY A 182 -7.36 12.59 1.90
N THR A 183 -6.92 12.89 0.68
CA THR A 183 -7.41 12.20 -0.54
C THR A 183 -7.11 10.70 -0.51
N LEU A 184 -5.92 10.31 -0.05
CA LEU A 184 -5.53 8.92 0.05
C LEU A 184 -5.97 8.32 1.37
N MET A 185 -5.84 9.02 2.51
CA MET A 185 -6.30 8.46 3.80
C MET A 185 -7.80 8.21 3.85
N GLY A 186 -8.63 9.17 3.44
CA GLY A 186 -10.09 9.09 3.52
C GLY A 186 -10.76 8.69 2.21
N TYR A 187 -10.00 8.19 1.22
CA TYR A 187 -10.48 8.00 -0.15
C TYR A 187 -11.09 9.27 -0.78
N GLY A 188 -10.64 10.46 -0.38
CA GLY A 188 -11.17 11.75 -0.84
C GLY A 188 -12.56 12.08 -0.30
N ARG A 189 -13.07 11.32 0.69
CA ARG A 189 -14.34 11.58 1.36
C ARG A 189 -14.21 12.60 2.49
N ASP A 190 -12.99 12.82 2.98
CA ASP A 190 -12.76 13.82 4.00
C ASP A 190 -12.80 15.22 3.37
N GLN A 191 -13.90 15.93 3.64
CA GLN A 191 -14.00 17.36 3.39
C GLN A 191 -13.07 18.11 4.36
N TYR A 192 -11.79 18.25 4.00
CA TYR A 192 -10.85 19.14 4.71
C TYR A 192 -10.66 20.52 4.08
#